data_AF-A0A0R2R2W8-F1
#
_entry.id   AF-A0A0R2R2W8-F1
#
_cell.length_a   1.000
_cell.length_b   1.000
_cell.length_c   1.000
_cell.angle_alpha   90.00
_cell.angle_beta   90.00
_cell.angle_gamma   90.00
#
_symmetry.space_group_name_H-M   'P 1'
#
loop_
_entity.id
_entity.type
_entity.pdbx_description
1 polymer ?
#
loop_
_entity_poly.entity_id
_entity_poly.type
_entity_poly.pdbx_seq_one_letter_code
_entity_poly.pdbx_strand_id
1 'polypeptide(L)'
;MNFQTAIKSGFQNYANFNGRSSRSAYWFWELFVVIAANLTSAIFSAIGVLFSIAMIVPSIAFGWRRMHDTGRAGWWSIIPIVGFIFALQRSDPDMNVYGPPAPPAY
;
A
#
# COMPACT_ATOMS: atom_id res chain seq x y z
N MET A 1 -0.13 11.97 7.54
CA MET A 1 -0.74 10.64 7.54
C MET A 1 0.19 9.80 8.36
N ASN A 2 -0.25 9.51 9.57
CA ASN A 2 0.60 8.88 10.56
C ASN A 2 0.57 7.36 10.40
N PHE A 3 1.58 6.70 10.96
CA PHE A 3 1.76 5.25 10.87
C PHE A 3 0.50 4.47 11.32
N GLN A 4 -0.08 4.83 12.47
CA GLN A 4 -1.31 4.19 12.98
C GLN A 4 -2.50 4.35 12.02
N THR A 5 -2.66 5.54 11.43
CA THR A 5 -3.70 5.83 10.44
C THR A 5 -3.51 4.97 9.18
N ALA A 6 -2.26 4.73 8.78
CA ALA A 6 -1.94 3.85 7.66
C ALA A 6 -2.34 2.40 7.92
N ILE A 7 -2.05 1.87 9.10
CA ILE A 7 -2.46 0.51 9.49
C ILE A 7 -3.98 0.39 9.50
N LYS A 8 -4.68 1.36 10.11
CA LYS A 8 -6.16 1.37 10.17
C LYS A 8 -6.77 1.44 8.77
N SER A 9 -6.29 2.37 7.94
CA SER A 9 -6.72 2.48 6.54
C SER A 9 -6.42 1.21 5.75
N GLY A 10 -5.31 0.57 6.08
CA GLY A 10 -4.87 -0.76 5.68
C GLY A 10 -5.96 -1.81 5.74
N PHE A 11 -6.37 -2.11 6.96
CA PHE A 11 -7.40 -3.10 7.24
C PHE A 11 -8.79 -2.68 6.78
N GLN A 12 -9.11 -1.38 6.81
CA GLN A 12 -10.40 -0.86 6.29
C GLN A 12 -10.53 -1.02 4.77
N ASN A 13 -9.42 -0.97 4.04
CA ASN A 13 -9.37 -1.08 2.58
C ASN A 13 -8.69 -2.37 2.13
N TYR A 14 -8.89 -3.46 2.87
CA TYR A 14 -8.14 -4.71 2.72
C TYR A 14 -8.11 -5.26 1.29
N ALA A 15 -9.26 -5.28 0.60
CA ALA A 15 -9.39 -5.72 -0.78
C ALA A 15 -10.00 -4.62 -1.68
N ASN A 16 -9.81 -3.35 -1.29
CA ASN A 16 -10.32 -2.22 -2.07
C ASN A 16 -9.26 -1.74 -3.05
N PHE A 17 -9.52 -1.94 -4.34
CA PHE A 17 -8.66 -1.50 -5.44
C PHE A 17 -9.04 -0.13 -6.00
N ASN A 18 -10.15 0.45 -5.53
CA ASN A 18 -10.64 1.74 -6.00
C ASN A 18 -10.06 2.89 -5.19
N GLY A 19 -9.91 4.05 -5.86
CA GLY A 19 -9.37 5.26 -5.27
C GLY A 19 -7.85 5.31 -5.28
N ARG A 20 -7.29 6.16 -4.41
CA ARG A 20 -5.89 6.56 -4.39
C ARG A 20 -5.27 6.35 -3.01
N SER A 21 -3.99 6.01 -2.98
CA SER A 21 -3.20 5.94 -1.74
C SER A 21 -2.03 6.89 -1.83
N SER A 22 -1.92 7.79 -0.85
CA SER A 22 -0.81 8.75 -0.77
C SER A 22 0.52 8.00 -0.63
N ARG A 23 1.62 8.65 -1.04
CA ARG A 23 2.97 8.09 -0.89
C ARG A 23 3.24 7.63 0.54
N SER A 24 2.93 8.45 1.54
CA SER A 24 3.10 8.07 2.95
C SER A 24 2.25 6.88 3.37
N ALA A 25 1.01 6.76 2.86
CA ALA A 25 0.13 5.63 3.17
C ALA A 25 0.75 4.31 2.71
N TYR A 26 1.24 4.30 1.47
CA TYR A 26 1.88 3.15 0.87
C TYR A 26 3.14 2.72 1.65
N TRP A 27 4.07 3.63 1.90
CA TRP A 27 5.32 3.28 2.59
C TRP A 27 5.12 2.86 4.04
N PHE A 28 4.17 3.45 4.77
CA PHE A 28 3.84 3.00 6.12
C PHE A 28 3.14 1.65 6.14
N TRP A 29 2.33 1.34 5.13
CA TRP A 29 1.75 0.00 4.97
C TRP A 29 2.84 -1.05 4.72
N GLU A 30 3.74 -0.82 3.76
CA GLU A 30 4.85 -1.72 3.47
C GLU A 30 5.76 -1.93 4.70
N LEU A 31 6.07 -0.84 5.41
CA LEU A 31 6.84 -0.90 6.66
C LEU A 31 6.15 -1.78 7.71
N PHE A 32 4.83 -1.62 7.89
CA PHE A 32 4.05 -2.45 8.81
C PHE A 32 4.09 -3.92 8.41
N VAL A 33 3.86 -4.26 7.14
CA VAL A 33 3.86 -5.64 6.64
C VAL A 33 5.22 -6.29 6.86
N VAL A 34 6.31 -5.60 6.54
CA VAL A 34 7.68 -6.12 6.73
C VAL A 34 7.96 -6.38 8.21
N ILE A 35 7.67 -5.44 9.09
CA ILE A 35 7.91 -5.61 10.53
C ILE A 35 7.05 -6.75 11.09
N ALA A 36 5.75 -6.75 10.80
CA ALA A 36 4.83 -7.75 11.32
C ALA A 36 5.16 -9.16 10.81
N ALA A 37 5.55 -9.32 9.54
CA ALA A 37 5.98 -10.60 8.99
C ALA A 37 7.25 -11.14 9.67
N ASN A 38 8.25 -10.28 9.89
CA ASN A 38 9.48 -10.68 10.57
C ASN A 38 9.25 -11.03 12.05
N LEU A 39 8.45 -10.24 12.77
CA LEU A 39 8.13 -10.52 14.17
C LEU A 39 7.32 -11.81 14.33
N THR A 40 6.29 -12.00 13.51
CA THR A 40 5.47 -13.23 13.58
C THR A 40 6.28 -14.47 13.23
N SER A 41 7.14 -14.40 12.20
CA SER A 41 8.02 -15.52 11.83
C SER A 41 9.07 -15.84 12.89
N ALA A 42 9.60 -14.83 13.60
CA ALA A 42 10.60 -15.04 14.65
C ALA A 42 10.03 -15.71 15.90
N ILE A 43 8.75 -15.47 16.21
CA ILE A 43 8.08 -16.09 17.37
C ILE A 43 7.53 -17.47 17.00
N PHE A 44 6.80 -17.57 15.89
CA PHE A 44 6.22 -18.83 15.39
C PHE A 44 6.20 -18.86 13.86
N SER A 45 7.07 -19.68 13.26
CA SER A 45 7.23 -19.77 11.80
C SER A 45 5.92 -20.05 11.05
N ALA A 46 5.09 -20.98 11.55
CA ALA A 46 3.79 -21.30 10.92
C ALA A 46 2.82 -20.10 10.92
N ILE A 47 2.80 -19.31 12.00
CA ILE A 47 1.99 -18.09 12.08
C ILE A 47 2.53 -17.03 11.11
N GLY A 48 3.86 -16.90 11.00
CA GLY A 48 4.50 -16.00 10.04
C GLY A 48 4.12 -16.30 8.59
N VAL A 49 4.02 -17.58 8.21
CA VAL A 49 3.56 -17.99 6.87
C VAL A 49 2.10 -17.58 6.64
N LEU A 50 1.20 -17.88 7.60
CA LEU A 50 -0.21 -17.50 7.49
C LEU A 50 -0.41 -15.98 7.41
N PHE A 51 0.33 -15.22 8.22
CA PHE A 51 0.32 -13.77 8.18
C PHE A 51 0.78 -13.23 6.83
N SER A 52 1.88 -13.78 6.31
CA SER A 52 2.41 -13.39 5.00
C SER A 52 1.38 -13.62 3.89
N ILE A 53 0.71 -14.78 3.89
CA ILE A 53 -0.35 -15.10 2.92
C ILE A 53 -1.52 -14.11 3.05
N ALA A 54 -1.98 -13.84 4.28
CA ALA A 54 -3.05 -12.87 4.52
C ALA A 54 -2.67 -11.48 3.98
N MET A 55 -1.44 -11.03 4.18
CA MET A 55 -1.01 -9.70 3.75
C MET A 55 -0.79 -9.53 2.25
N ILE A 56 -0.83 -10.60 1.44
CA ILE A 56 -0.67 -10.49 -0.03
C ILE A 56 -1.75 -9.60 -0.64
N VAL A 57 -3.02 -9.87 -0.32
CA VAL A 57 -4.17 -9.14 -0.91
C VAL A 57 -4.10 -7.63 -0.62
N PRO A 58 -3.95 -7.18 0.64
CA PRO A 58 -3.88 -5.76 0.92
C PRO A 58 -2.61 -5.11 0.35
N SER A 59 -1.48 -5.81 0.31
CA SER A 59 -0.25 -5.25 -0.31
C SER A 59 -0.43 -4.97 -1.80
N ILE A 60 -1.08 -5.89 -2.52
CA ILE A 60 -1.45 -5.66 -3.92
C ILE A 60 -2.45 -4.50 -4.04
N ALA A 61 -3.47 -4.44 -3.15
CA ALA A 61 -4.46 -3.36 -3.16
C ALA A 61 -3.84 -1.97 -2.90
N PHE A 62 -2.83 -1.88 -2.02
CA PHE A 62 -2.08 -0.64 -1.79
C PHE A 62 -1.20 -0.27 -2.98
N GLY A 63 -0.46 -1.24 -3.56
CA GLY A 63 0.32 -1.01 -4.77
C GLY A 63 -0.54 -0.54 -5.93
N TRP A 64 -1.73 -1.13 -6.09
CA TRP A 64 -2.70 -0.75 -7.11
C TRP A 64 -3.17 0.70 -6.98
N ARG A 65 -3.65 1.08 -5.78
CA ARG A 65 -4.09 2.45 -5.47
C ARG A 65 -2.95 3.46 -5.51
N ARG A 66 -1.71 3.00 -5.27
CA ARG A 66 -0.53 3.85 -5.41
C ARG A 66 -0.23 4.19 -6.87
N MET A 67 -0.44 3.25 -7.80
CA MET A 67 -0.31 3.56 -9.23
C MET A 67 -1.39 4.54 -9.69
N HIS A 68 -2.63 4.36 -9.24
CA HIS A 68 -3.72 5.32 -9.49
C HIS A 68 -3.39 6.73 -8.99
N ASP A 69 -2.65 6.84 -7.89
CA ASP A 69 -2.24 8.13 -7.34
C ASP A 69 -1.20 8.88 -8.21
N THR A 70 -0.55 8.18 -9.14
CA THR A 70 0.33 8.75 -10.17
C THR A 70 -0.34 8.83 -11.56
N GLY A 71 -1.66 8.62 -11.63
CA GLY A 71 -2.42 8.62 -12.89
C GLY A 71 -2.21 7.39 -13.76
N ARG A 72 -1.62 6.31 -13.23
CA ARG A 72 -1.29 5.09 -13.97
C ARG A 72 -2.26 3.95 -13.65
N ALA A 73 -2.38 2.99 -14.56
CA ALA A 73 -3.15 1.77 -14.33
C ALA A 73 -2.55 0.94 -13.18
N GLY A 74 -3.40 0.30 -12.38
CA GLY A 74 -2.98 -0.46 -11.21
C GLY A 74 -2.01 -1.62 -11.47
N TRP A 75 -2.10 -2.25 -12.65
CA TRP A 75 -1.22 -3.36 -13.07
C TRP A 75 0.28 -3.02 -13.09
N TRP A 76 0.66 -1.74 -13.19
CA TRP A 76 2.06 -1.33 -13.12
C TRP A 76 2.73 -1.68 -11.79
N SER A 77 1.96 -1.96 -10.73
CA SER A 77 2.49 -2.39 -9.43
C SER A 77 3.09 -3.80 -9.47
N ILE A 78 2.69 -4.65 -10.41
CA ILE A 78 3.15 -6.04 -10.52
C ILE A 78 4.56 -6.11 -11.13
N ILE A 79 4.94 -5.09 -11.92
CA ILE A 79 6.26 -5.01 -12.52
C ILE A 79 7.24 -4.48 -11.46
N PRO A 80 8.18 -5.30 -10.94
CA PRO A 80 8.86 -4.96 -9.68
C PRO A 80 9.66 -3.64 -9.75
N ILE A 81 10.51 -3.51 -10.78
CA ILE A 81 11.40 -2.34 -10.90
C ILE A 81 10.59 -1.08 -11.26
N VAL A 82 9.68 -1.20 -12.22
CA VAL A 82 8.89 -0.07 -12.72
C VAL A 82 7.88 0.40 -11.65
N GLY A 83 7.18 -0.54 -11.02
CA GLY A 83 6.26 -0.29 -9.92
C GLY A 83 6.95 0.33 -8.72
N PHE A 84 8.17 -0.09 -8.38
CA PHE A 84 8.96 0.51 -7.31
C PHE A 84 9.35 1.96 -7.61
N ILE A 85 9.81 2.24 -8.84
CA ILE A 85 10.12 3.61 -9.27
C ILE A 85 8.87 4.50 -9.16
N PHE A 86 7.72 4.03 -9.63
CA PHE A 86 6.45 4.77 -9.54
C PHE A 86 5.96 4.93 -8.10
N ALA A 87 6.20 3.95 -7.23
CA ALA A 87 5.87 4.05 -5.82
C ALA A 87 6.62 5.20 -5.11
N LEU A 88 7.83 5.53 -5.58
CA LEU A 88 8.63 6.65 -5.07
C LEU A 88 8.24 8.02 -5.64
N GLN A 89 7.52 8.07 -6.76
CA GLN A 89 7.14 9.33 -7.41
C GLN A 89 6.25 10.20 -6.52
N ARG A 90 6.11 11.49 -6.82
CA ARG A 90 5.14 12.32 -6.11
C ARG A 90 3.72 11.96 -6.55
N SER A 91 2.78 12.09 -5.62
CA SER A 91 1.35 12.02 -5.89
C SER A 91 0.95 13.14 -6.85
N ASP A 92 0.01 12.87 -7.75
CA ASP A 92 -0.59 13.92 -8.58
C ASP A 92 -1.33 14.93 -7.68
N PRO A 93 -0.96 16.22 -7.68
CA PRO A 93 -1.59 17.21 -6.80
C PRO A 93 -3.05 17.49 -7.18
N ASP A 94 -3.42 17.23 -8.43
CA ASP A 94 -4.73 17.56 -8.97
C ASP A 94 -5.69 16.37 -8.95
N MET A 95 -6.93 16.65 -9.35
CA MET A 95 -7.95 15.65 -9.61
C MET A 95 -7.52 14.79 -10.80
N ASN A 96 -7.41 13.48 -10.60
CA ASN A 96 -7.14 12.55 -11.68
C ASN A 96 -8.35 11.64 -11.92
N VAL A 97 -8.26 10.77 -12.93
CA VAL A 97 -9.34 9.84 -13.35
C VAL A 97 -9.77 8.89 -12.21
N TYR A 98 -8.90 8.67 -11.22
CA TYR A 98 -9.13 7.77 -10.08
C TYR A 98 -9.65 8.50 -8.83
N GLY A 99 -9.90 9.80 -8.92
CA GLY A 99 -10.54 10.61 -7.89
C GLY A 99 -9.67 11.73 -7.30
N PRO A 100 -10.17 12.39 -6.24
CA PRO A 100 -9.46 13.47 -5.57
C PRO A 100 -8.16 13.00 -4.95
N PRO A 101 -7.18 13.90 -4.78
CA PRO A 101 -5.92 13.57 -4.14
C PRO A 101 -6.17 12.89 -2.80
N ALA A 102 -5.37 11.85 -2.52
CA ALA A 102 -5.46 11.14 -1.25
C ALA A 102 -5.30 12.15 -0.10
N PRO A 103 -6.08 12.02 1.01
CA PRO A 103 -6.13 13.02 2.07
C PRO A 103 -4.72 13.47 2.48
N PRO A 104 -4.47 14.78 2.62
CA PRO A 104 -3.14 15.28 2.90
C PRO A 104 -2.60 14.63 4.15
N ALA A 105 -1.30 14.39 4.11
CA ALA A 105 -0.62 13.74 5.19
C ALA A 105 -0.41 14.68 6.39
N TYR A 106 -1.47 15.26 6.97
CA TYR A 106 -1.40 15.85 8.32
C TYR A 106 -1.27 14.77 9.39
#